data_AF-D8QK43-F1
#
_entry.id   AF-D8QK43-F1
#
_cell.length_a   1.000
_cell.length_b   1.000
_cell.length_c   1.000
_cell.angle_alpha   90.00
_cell.angle_beta   90.00
_cell.angle_gamma   90.00
#
_symmetry.space_group_name_H-M   'P 1'
#
loop_
_entity.id
_entity.type
_entity.pdbx_description
1 polymer ?
#
loop_
_entity_poly.entity_id
_entity_poly.type
_entity_poly.pdbx_seq_one_letter_code
_entity_poly.pdbx_strand_id
1 'polypeptide(L)'
;MLSYLSSLIWAQPATERARQTEDGTSRHKLQEDEEVLTADNVEAILAKYDHPVVDRLRELIEVGGAGHWPPRATYAPTWPAPLRPYESIYHAVAPHMTVAESCLDDAENRKTIDAFRARLRGLLEEGIDLPAVEIVLKAEGGDEEFTPPAWMGFFACIGFLRHAYRWGVVPIVREAQNEPTLEFPRELDVPWKVLQRRFGITSPGGNLTSNVYANCDFTSDAHTDVAVSFPSLVVTKSRWNSRMFYEMEEKALPMYRLMALSIARLTSNDIPGTLRALALAHTLLRAVLRFFYDNLKDENLSTPLWMAYCQGFHGWTLDGVDGVSGGLSLVIRVLDSFLGIRPFPSEEVEALHLPLAQRNWLNYLREFDIRRVARERGEMEVVDVLEKMVAQLRIWRMGHMRRMVPYEGVARPERKKMTAGKSVVADEVLDGYGKGRAEEGLAPEEDAMVEHLKAQLAQRLAETR
;
A
#
# COMPACT_ATOMS: atom_id res chain seq x y z
N MET A 1 -19.07 -50.38 19.36
CA MET A 1 -18.46 -50.81 20.62
C MET A 1 -18.49 -49.59 21.54
N LEU A 2 -19.50 -49.55 22.43
CA LEU A 2 -19.81 -48.58 23.51
C LEU A 2 -20.00 -47.09 23.07
N SER A 3 -21.23 -46.55 22.92
CA SER A 3 -22.29 -46.25 23.93
C SER A 3 -22.32 -44.72 24.21
N TYR A 4 -23.40 -43.91 24.13
CA TYR A 4 -24.84 -44.09 23.96
C TYR A 4 -25.47 -42.69 23.67
N LEU A 5 -26.54 -42.65 22.87
CA LEU A 5 -27.57 -41.57 22.81
C LEU A 5 -28.34 -41.56 24.15
N SER A 6 -29.12 -40.58 24.62
CA SER A 6 -30.29 -39.87 24.08
C SER A 6 -30.87 -39.08 25.29
N SER A 7 -31.27 -37.81 25.19
CA SER A 7 -32.65 -37.35 24.93
C SER A 7 -33.50 -36.90 26.15
N LEU A 8 -34.22 -35.80 25.89
CA LEU A 8 -35.59 -35.44 26.31
C LEU A 8 -35.89 -34.71 27.64
N ILE A 9 -36.35 -33.46 27.46
CA ILE A 9 -37.67 -32.90 27.83
C ILE A 9 -38.14 -33.06 29.27
N TRP A 10 -38.35 -31.92 29.95
CA TRP A 10 -39.45 -31.73 30.92
C TRP A 10 -40.07 -30.33 30.74
N ALA A 11 -41.39 -30.30 30.60
CA ALA A 11 -42.25 -29.13 30.68
C ALA A 11 -42.93 -29.05 32.07
N GLN A 12 -43.38 -27.84 32.43
CA GLN A 12 -43.91 -27.36 33.72
C GLN A 12 -45.25 -28.00 34.20
N PRO A 13 -45.82 -27.63 35.38
CA PRO A 13 -46.68 -26.42 35.47
C PRO A 13 -46.74 -25.65 36.83
N ALA A 14 -47.13 -24.36 36.71
CA ALA A 14 -47.94 -23.41 37.55
C ALA A 14 -48.24 -23.71 39.05
N THR A 15 -48.49 -22.78 40.01
CA THR A 15 -49.08 -21.42 40.11
C THR A 15 -48.90 -20.92 41.57
N GLU A 16 -48.77 -19.62 41.85
CA GLU A 16 -49.66 -18.88 42.82
C GLU A 16 -49.39 -17.36 42.87
N ARG A 17 -50.47 -16.60 43.11
CA ARG A 17 -50.58 -15.13 43.12
C ARG A 17 -50.69 -14.58 44.55
N ALA A 18 -50.17 -13.37 44.81
CA ALA A 18 -50.79 -12.29 45.61
C ALA A 18 -49.94 -11.00 45.49
N ARG A 19 -50.43 -9.90 44.85
CA ARG A 19 -50.98 -8.64 45.45
C ARG A 19 -49.99 -7.96 46.43
N GLN A 20 -49.43 -6.77 46.18
CA GLN A 20 -49.96 -5.38 46.15
C GLN A 20 -48.67 -4.49 46.07
N THR A 21 -48.55 -3.27 45.52
CA THR A 21 -49.35 -2.04 45.54
C THR A 21 -48.93 -1.12 44.37
N GLU A 22 -49.87 -0.28 43.94
CA GLU A 22 -49.67 0.89 43.08
C GLU A 22 -48.71 1.89 43.73
N ASP A 23 -47.75 2.45 42.97
CA ASP A 23 -47.49 3.89 42.99
C ASP A 23 -46.74 4.32 41.71
N GLY A 24 -47.09 5.50 41.22
CA GLY A 24 -46.75 6.02 39.91
C GLY A 24 -45.33 6.57 39.79
N THR A 25 -44.71 6.31 38.64
CA THR A 25 -44.16 7.33 37.73
C THR A 25 -43.53 6.57 36.56
N SER A 26 -44.23 6.56 35.43
CA SER A 26 -43.67 6.07 34.17
C SER A 26 -42.59 7.05 33.71
N ARG A 27 -41.39 6.92 34.27
CA ARG A 27 -40.16 7.30 33.56
C ARG A 27 -40.01 6.25 32.47
N HIS A 28 -40.49 6.56 31.28
CA HIS A 28 -39.94 6.00 30.05
C HIS A 28 -38.44 6.33 30.04
N LYS A 29 -37.63 5.45 30.65
CA LYS A 29 -36.26 5.25 30.20
C LYS A 29 -36.41 4.71 28.78
N LEU A 30 -36.30 5.61 27.81
CA LEU A 30 -35.69 5.23 26.54
C LEU A 30 -34.29 4.77 26.92
N GLN A 31 -34.17 3.48 27.19
CA GLN A 31 -32.93 2.77 27.09
C GLN A 31 -32.62 2.84 25.60
N GLU A 32 -31.96 3.92 25.17
CA GLU A 32 -31.30 3.95 23.88
C GLU A 32 -30.42 2.70 23.88
N ASP A 33 -30.76 1.72 23.06
CA ASP A 33 -29.88 0.60 22.77
C ASP A 33 -28.59 1.22 22.27
N GLU A 34 -27.60 1.33 23.16
CA GLU A 34 -26.31 1.93 22.85
C GLU A 34 -25.71 1.08 21.74
N GLU A 35 -25.76 1.60 20.50
CA GLU A 35 -25.32 0.88 19.31
C GLU A 35 -23.87 0.44 19.51
N VAL A 36 -23.68 -0.86 19.76
CA VAL A 36 -22.37 -1.45 20.08
C VAL A 36 -21.48 -1.30 18.86
N LEU A 37 -20.52 -0.38 18.91
CA LEU A 37 -19.60 -0.13 17.80
C LEU A 37 -18.54 -1.23 17.71
N THR A 38 -18.46 -1.90 16.56
CA THR A 38 -17.47 -2.94 16.26
C THR A 38 -16.81 -2.70 14.90
N ALA A 39 -15.74 -3.44 14.60
CA ALA A 39 -15.11 -3.41 13.27
C ALA A 39 -16.06 -3.90 12.17
N ASP A 40 -16.99 -4.80 12.50
CA ASP A 40 -17.88 -5.45 11.53
C ASP A 40 -19.09 -4.58 11.17
N ASN A 41 -19.55 -3.71 12.08
CA ASN A 41 -20.74 -2.88 11.84
C ASN A 41 -20.42 -1.40 11.55
N VAL A 42 -19.16 -0.96 11.67
CA VAL A 42 -18.79 0.45 11.47
C VAL A 42 -19.22 0.99 10.11
N GLU A 43 -19.20 0.18 9.05
CA GLU A 43 -19.66 0.56 7.72
C GLU A 43 -21.14 0.94 7.70
N ALA A 44 -21.99 0.08 8.25
CA ALA A 44 -23.43 0.31 8.31
C ALA A 44 -23.78 1.53 9.18
N ILE A 45 -22.99 1.79 10.24
CA ILE A 45 -23.16 2.98 11.08
C ILE A 45 -22.73 4.23 10.31
N LEU A 46 -21.56 4.20 9.68
CA LEU A 46 -21.00 5.33 8.93
C LEU A 46 -21.91 5.73 7.76
N ALA A 47 -22.56 4.76 7.11
CA ALA A 47 -23.50 5.00 6.01
C ALA A 47 -24.72 5.85 6.40
N LYS A 48 -25.01 6.01 7.71
CA LYS A 48 -26.09 6.88 8.22
C LYS A 48 -25.70 8.35 8.26
N TYR A 49 -24.42 8.68 8.09
CA TYR A 49 -23.92 10.06 8.15
C TYR A 49 -23.83 10.66 6.76
N ASP A 50 -24.50 11.78 6.57
CA ASP A 50 -24.30 12.68 5.43
C ASP A 50 -23.18 13.67 5.79
N HIS A 51 -21.94 13.33 5.43
CA HIS A 51 -20.77 14.13 5.77
C HIS A 51 -19.67 13.99 4.71
N PRO A 52 -18.99 15.08 4.30
CA PRO A 52 -17.98 15.03 3.23
C PRO A 52 -16.84 14.00 3.46
N VAL A 53 -16.47 13.74 4.71
CA VAL A 53 -15.49 12.68 5.07
C VAL A 53 -15.92 11.29 4.57
N VAL A 54 -17.23 11.00 4.62
CA VAL A 54 -17.80 9.72 4.19
C VAL A 54 -17.71 9.62 2.68
N ASP A 55 -17.98 10.70 1.96
CA ASP A 55 -17.88 10.74 0.49
C ASP A 55 -16.44 10.53 0.03
N ARG A 56 -15.46 11.14 0.71
CA ARG A 56 -14.03 10.95 0.38
C ARG A 56 -13.51 9.55 0.67
N LEU A 57 -13.97 8.93 1.77
CA LEU A 57 -13.66 7.52 2.02
C LEU A 57 -14.36 6.61 1.01
N ARG A 58 -15.61 6.90 0.63
CA ARG A 58 -16.34 6.18 -0.40
C ARG A 58 -15.63 6.30 -1.76
N GLU A 59 -15.16 7.49 -2.13
CA GLU A 59 -14.37 7.70 -3.34
C GLU A 59 -13.08 6.85 -3.35
N LEU A 60 -12.35 6.79 -2.23
CA LEU A 60 -11.20 5.89 -2.10
C LEU A 60 -11.55 4.43 -2.40
N ILE A 61 -12.69 3.94 -1.89
CA ILE A 61 -13.10 2.54 -2.03
C ILE A 61 -13.65 2.27 -3.44
N GLU A 62 -14.62 3.07 -3.87
CA GLU A 62 -15.35 2.86 -5.13
C GLU A 62 -14.49 3.19 -6.35
N VAL A 63 -13.78 4.32 -6.33
CA VAL A 63 -12.95 4.77 -7.47
C VAL A 63 -11.51 4.30 -7.30
N GLY A 64 -10.89 4.58 -6.14
CA GLY A 64 -9.51 4.21 -5.88
C GLY A 64 -9.27 2.71 -5.69
N GLY A 65 -10.30 1.97 -5.28
CA GLY A 65 -10.28 0.54 -5.03
C GLY A 65 -11.14 -0.28 -6.00
N ALA A 66 -11.83 0.36 -6.94
CA ALA A 66 -12.75 -0.32 -7.85
C ALA A 66 -13.84 -1.13 -7.11
N GLY A 67 -14.44 -0.54 -6.07
CA GLY A 67 -15.53 -1.12 -5.26
C GLY A 67 -15.05 -1.93 -4.04
N HIS A 68 -13.75 -2.05 -3.82
CA HIS A 68 -13.18 -2.70 -2.64
C HIS A 68 -11.82 -2.10 -2.29
N TRP A 69 -11.48 -1.96 -1.00
CA TRP A 69 -10.13 -1.56 -0.59
C TRP A 69 -9.45 -2.63 0.27
N PRO A 70 -8.21 -3.05 -0.06
CA PRO A 70 -7.47 -2.78 -1.31
C PRO A 70 -8.22 -3.26 -2.56
N PRO A 71 -7.85 -2.81 -3.76
CA PRO A 71 -8.52 -3.21 -4.99
C PRO A 71 -8.48 -4.73 -5.22
N ARG A 72 -9.64 -5.29 -5.59
CA ARG A 72 -9.75 -6.68 -6.07
C ARG A 72 -9.69 -6.69 -7.60
N ALA A 73 -8.49 -6.48 -8.13
CA ALA A 73 -8.27 -6.40 -9.56
C ALA A 73 -8.70 -7.70 -10.28
N THR A 74 -9.14 -7.55 -11.53
CA THR A 74 -9.39 -8.68 -12.43
C THR A 74 -8.48 -8.60 -13.65
N TYR A 75 -8.21 -9.76 -14.24
CA TYR A 75 -7.11 -9.95 -15.19
C TYR A 75 -7.61 -10.29 -16.60
N ALA A 76 -6.73 -10.72 -17.51
CA ALA A 76 -7.04 -10.79 -18.95
C ALA A 76 -8.38 -11.45 -19.34
N PRO A 77 -8.88 -12.50 -18.66
CA PRO A 77 -10.21 -13.07 -18.98
C PRO A 77 -11.36 -12.05 -18.93
N THR A 78 -11.22 -10.99 -18.13
CA THR A 78 -12.22 -9.93 -17.95
C THR A 78 -11.93 -8.68 -18.78
N TRP A 79 -10.80 -8.61 -19.48
CA TRP A 79 -10.42 -7.43 -20.25
C TRP A 79 -11.04 -7.46 -21.64
N PRO A 80 -11.25 -6.30 -22.28
CA PRO A 80 -11.51 -6.21 -23.71
C PRO A 80 -10.45 -6.97 -24.52
N ALA A 81 -10.88 -7.63 -25.60
CA ALA A 81 -10.02 -8.53 -26.37
C ALA A 81 -8.66 -7.92 -26.80
N PRO A 82 -8.58 -6.65 -27.26
CA PRO A 82 -7.29 -6.04 -27.63
C PRO A 82 -6.29 -5.87 -26.48
N LEU A 83 -6.74 -5.88 -25.22
CA LEU A 83 -5.87 -5.71 -24.06
C LEU A 83 -5.33 -7.03 -23.50
N ARG A 84 -5.99 -8.15 -23.80
CA ARG A 84 -5.61 -9.48 -23.27
C ARG A 84 -4.18 -9.92 -23.61
N PRO A 85 -3.63 -9.60 -24.80
CA PRO A 85 -2.29 -10.07 -25.14
C PRO A 85 -1.18 -9.52 -24.22
N TYR A 86 -1.35 -8.36 -23.59
CA TYR A 86 -0.35 -7.79 -22.67
C TYR A 86 0.03 -8.75 -21.53
N GLU A 87 -0.95 -9.39 -20.91
CA GLU A 87 -0.70 -10.37 -19.84
C GLU A 87 0.03 -11.60 -20.37
N SER A 88 -0.39 -12.11 -21.53
CA SER A 88 0.25 -13.26 -22.16
C SER A 88 1.72 -12.96 -22.52
N ILE A 89 1.99 -11.76 -23.00
CA ILE A 89 3.35 -11.28 -23.30
C ILE A 89 4.18 -11.21 -22.03
N TYR A 90 3.65 -10.67 -20.92
CA TYR A 90 4.38 -10.64 -19.65
C TYR A 90 4.79 -12.05 -19.23
N HIS A 91 3.84 -13.00 -19.19
CA HIS A 91 4.13 -14.37 -18.80
C HIS A 91 5.12 -15.08 -19.73
N ALA A 92 5.14 -14.72 -21.02
CA ALA A 92 6.12 -15.23 -21.97
C ALA A 92 7.53 -14.68 -21.74
N VAL A 93 7.68 -13.43 -21.31
CA VAL A 93 9.02 -12.81 -21.10
C VAL A 93 9.55 -13.00 -19.69
N ALA A 94 8.69 -13.06 -18.67
CA ALA A 94 9.10 -13.09 -17.27
C ALA A 94 10.16 -14.18 -16.95
N PRO A 95 10.07 -15.40 -17.52
CA PRO A 95 11.09 -16.42 -17.28
C PRO A 95 12.50 -16.07 -17.77
N HIS A 96 12.60 -15.16 -18.75
CA HIS A 96 13.86 -14.71 -19.36
C HIS A 96 14.48 -13.51 -18.66
N MET A 97 13.73 -12.83 -17.78
CA MET A 97 14.23 -11.68 -17.03
C MET A 97 15.14 -12.12 -15.87
N THR A 98 14.84 -13.27 -15.29
CA THR A 98 15.35 -13.63 -13.98
C THR A 98 16.52 -14.61 -14.08
N VAL A 99 17.65 -14.24 -13.49
CA VAL A 99 18.88 -15.04 -13.48
C VAL A 99 19.20 -15.55 -12.07
N ALA A 100 19.76 -16.76 -11.97
CA ALA A 100 20.11 -17.37 -10.69
C ALA A 100 21.31 -16.69 -10.01
N GLU A 101 22.26 -16.22 -10.80
CA GLU A 101 23.47 -15.55 -10.35
C GLU A 101 23.64 -14.26 -11.15
N SER A 102 23.83 -13.15 -10.44
CA SER A 102 24.09 -11.85 -11.06
C SER A 102 25.48 -11.83 -11.71
N CYS A 103 25.59 -11.22 -12.88
CA CYS A 103 26.89 -11.00 -13.52
C CYS A 103 27.52 -9.69 -13.04
N LEU A 104 28.83 -9.69 -12.78
CA LEU A 104 29.59 -8.50 -12.40
C LEU A 104 30.20 -7.75 -13.61
N ASP A 105 30.09 -8.33 -14.80
CA ASP A 105 30.57 -7.72 -16.05
C ASP A 105 29.44 -6.90 -16.68
N ASP A 106 29.61 -5.57 -16.66
CA ASP A 106 28.64 -4.62 -17.23
C ASP A 106 28.43 -4.84 -18.74
N ALA A 107 29.43 -5.29 -19.50
CA ALA A 107 29.28 -5.55 -20.92
C ALA A 107 28.41 -6.78 -21.20
N GLU A 108 28.50 -7.82 -20.35
CA GLU A 108 27.64 -9.00 -20.46
C GLU A 108 26.22 -8.72 -19.97
N ASN A 109 26.09 -7.92 -18.90
CA ASN A 109 24.81 -7.41 -18.44
C ASN A 109 24.11 -6.59 -19.53
N ARG A 110 24.83 -5.72 -20.25
CA ARG A 110 24.28 -4.95 -21.38
C ARG A 110 23.70 -5.87 -22.44
N LYS A 111 24.43 -6.91 -22.88
CA LYS A 111 23.92 -7.88 -23.86
C LYS A 111 22.65 -8.58 -23.36
N THR A 112 22.60 -8.95 -22.08
CA THR A 112 21.45 -9.61 -21.46
C THR A 112 20.22 -8.69 -21.48
N ILE A 113 20.39 -7.43 -21.05
CA ILE A 113 19.34 -6.41 -21.04
C ILE A 113 18.81 -6.17 -22.47
N ASP A 114 19.71 -6.00 -23.43
CA ASP A 114 19.35 -5.72 -24.82
C ASP A 114 18.63 -6.92 -25.46
N ALA A 115 19.09 -8.15 -25.20
CA ALA A 115 18.42 -9.37 -25.67
C ALA A 115 17.02 -9.52 -25.07
N PHE A 116 16.85 -9.24 -23.78
CA PHE A 116 15.53 -9.23 -23.14
C PHE A 116 14.61 -8.19 -23.77
N ARG A 117 15.07 -6.95 -23.91
CA ARG A 117 14.30 -5.86 -24.50
C ARG A 117 13.91 -6.12 -25.94
N ALA A 118 14.81 -6.71 -26.74
CA ALA A 118 14.52 -7.11 -28.11
C ALA A 118 13.40 -8.16 -28.16
N ARG A 119 13.43 -9.17 -27.27
CA ARG A 119 12.37 -10.18 -27.13
C ARG A 119 11.03 -9.54 -26.76
N LEU A 120 11.01 -8.71 -25.72
CA LEU A 120 9.78 -8.05 -25.27
C LEU A 120 9.22 -7.13 -26.36
N ARG A 121 10.09 -6.35 -27.02
CA ARG A 121 9.67 -5.48 -28.14
C ARG A 121 9.07 -6.29 -29.29
N GLY A 122 9.71 -7.38 -29.72
CA GLY A 122 9.16 -8.23 -30.79
C GLY A 122 7.79 -8.79 -30.45
N LEU A 123 7.59 -9.29 -29.22
CA LEU A 123 6.30 -9.80 -28.77
C LEU A 123 5.21 -8.70 -28.69
N LEU A 124 5.59 -7.48 -28.32
CA LEU A 124 4.67 -6.33 -28.31
C LEU A 124 4.26 -5.95 -29.74
N GLU A 125 5.23 -5.80 -30.65
CA GLU A 125 5.00 -5.42 -32.05
C GLU A 125 4.16 -6.47 -32.80
N GLU A 126 4.37 -7.75 -32.54
CA GLU A 126 3.62 -8.85 -33.15
C GLU A 126 2.24 -9.07 -32.52
N GLY A 127 2.15 -8.91 -31.20
CA GLY A 127 0.98 -9.32 -30.41
C GLY A 127 -0.05 -8.22 -30.14
N ILE A 128 0.31 -6.95 -30.31
CA ILE A 128 -0.54 -5.81 -29.95
C ILE A 128 -1.03 -5.05 -31.19
N ASP A 129 -2.34 -5.08 -31.40
CA ASP A 129 -3.02 -4.15 -32.30
C ASP A 129 -3.18 -2.79 -31.61
N LEU A 130 -2.16 -1.94 -31.72
CA LEU A 130 -2.14 -0.63 -31.06
C LEU A 130 -3.33 0.27 -31.46
N PRO A 131 -3.76 0.35 -32.73
CA PRO A 131 -5.00 1.02 -33.10
C PRO A 131 -6.23 0.51 -32.34
N ALA A 132 -6.42 -0.81 -32.21
CA ALA A 132 -7.55 -1.37 -31.46
C ALA A 132 -7.45 -1.08 -29.96
N VAL A 133 -6.23 -1.11 -29.39
CA VAL A 133 -5.97 -0.71 -28.00
C VAL A 133 -6.38 0.75 -27.78
N GLU A 134 -5.98 1.67 -28.66
CA GLU A 134 -6.35 3.07 -28.54
C GLU A 134 -7.86 3.30 -28.60
N ILE A 135 -8.57 2.56 -29.46
CA ILE A 135 -10.04 2.62 -29.56
C ILE A 135 -10.68 2.19 -28.24
N VAL A 136 -10.26 1.05 -27.68
CA VAL A 136 -10.77 0.55 -26.40
C VAL A 136 -10.50 1.54 -25.27
N LEU A 137 -9.29 2.10 -25.20
CA LEU A 137 -8.90 3.02 -24.13
C LEU A 137 -9.52 4.41 -24.24
N LYS A 138 -9.98 4.83 -25.43
CA LYS A 138 -10.66 6.10 -25.68
C LYS A 138 -12.19 5.99 -25.58
N ALA A 139 -12.76 4.80 -25.45
CA ALA A 139 -14.19 4.64 -25.33
C ALA A 139 -14.66 5.18 -23.96
N GLU A 140 -14.95 6.49 -23.90
CA GLU A 140 -15.33 7.24 -22.69
C GLU A 140 -16.67 6.81 -22.06
N GLY A 141 -17.31 5.75 -22.56
CA GLY A 141 -18.56 5.19 -22.01
C GLY A 141 -18.63 3.66 -22.00
N GLY A 142 -17.49 2.97 -22.14
CA GLY A 142 -17.42 1.50 -22.24
C GLY A 142 -17.36 0.74 -20.91
N ASP A 143 -17.88 1.31 -19.81
CA ASP A 143 -17.76 0.76 -18.46
C ASP A 143 -18.38 -0.65 -18.31
N GLU A 144 -19.30 -1.05 -19.20
CA GLU A 144 -19.87 -2.41 -19.19
C GLU A 144 -18.85 -3.49 -19.61
N GLU A 145 -17.96 -3.21 -20.57
CA GLU A 145 -16.96 -4.18 -21.03
C GLU A 145 -15.61 -4.02 -20.32
N PHE A 146 -15.23 -2.81 -19.91
CA PHE A 146 -13.98 -2.57 -19.19
C PHE A 146 -14.24 -2.06 -17.77
N THR A 147 -14.62 -3.01 -16.91
CA THR A 147 -15.04 -2.73 -15.53
C THR A 147 -13.91 -2.11 -14.68
N PRO A 148 -14.23 -1.39 -13.58
CA PRO A 148 -13.21 -0.80 -12.71
C PRO A 148 -12.17 -1.81 -12.19
N PRO A 149 -12.52 -3.05 -11.77
CA PRO A 149 -11.54 -4.06 -11.41
C PRO A 149 -10.61 -4.48 -12.55
N ALA A 150 -11.13 -4.53 -13.78
CA ALA A 150 -10.33 -4.85 -14.96
C ALA A 150 -9.33 -3.72 -15.27
N TRP A 151 -9.72 -2.45 -15.10
CA TRP A 151 -8.80 -1.31 -15.20
C TRP A 151 -7.64 -1.41 -14.21
N MET A 152 -7.89 -1.86 -12.97
CA MET A 152 -6.84 -2.06 -11.96
C MET A 152 -5.87 -3.16 -12.38
N GLY A 153 -6.36 -4.30 -12.88
CA GLY A 153 -5.49 -5.38 -13.35
C GLY A 153 -4.67 -4.96 -14.57
N PHE A 154 -5.25 -4.21 -15.50
CA PHE A 154 -4.52 -3.67 -16.64
C PHE A 154 -3.47 -2.63 -16.20
N PHE A 155 -3.78 -1.81 -15.20
CA PHE A 155 -2.83 -0.87 -14.61
C PHE A 155 -1.61 -1.59 -14.00
N ALA A 156 -1.85 -2.67 -13.27
CA ALA A 156 -0.79 -3.52 -12.74
C ALA A 156 0.05 -4.17 -13.85
N CYS A 157 -0.60 -4.78 -14.85
CA CYS A 157 0.07 -5.45 -15.96
C CYS A 157 1.00 -4.52 -16.75
N ILE A 158 0.51 -3.34 -17.15
CA ILE A 158 1.35 -2.35 -17.85
C ILE A 158 2.48 -1.86 -16.93
N GLY A 159 2.22 -1.63 -15.65
CA GLY A 159 3.26 -1.30 -14.68
C GLY A 159 4.39 -2.34 -14.65
N PHE A 160 4.03 -3.63 -14.54
CA PHE A 160 5.00 -4.73 -14.53
C PHE A 160 5.76 -4.88 -15.84
N LEU A 161 5.10 -4.78 -17.01
CA LEU A 161 5.76 -4.80 -18.31
C LEU A 161 6.77 -3.65 -18.47
N ARG A 162 6.43 -2.45 -17.97
CA ARG A 162 7.33 -1.29 -17.97
C ARG A 162 8.54 -1.52 -17.07
N HIS A 163 8.36 -2.08 -15.88
CA HIS A 163 9.48 -2.46 -15.00
C HIS A 163 10.36 -3.55 -15.62
N ALA A 164 9.75 -4.56 -16.24
CA ALA A 164 10.48 -5.60 -16.97
C ALA A 164 11.31 -5.00 -18.12
N TYR A 165 10.73 -4.09 -18.91
CA TYR A 165 11.45 -3.39 -19.99
C TYR A 165 12.55 -2.48 -19.45
N ARG A 166 12.29 -1.74 -18.35
CA ARG A 166 13.25 -0.87 -17.68
C ARG A 166 14.49 -1.64 -17.25
N TRP A 167 14.29 -2.76 -16.58
CA TRP A 167 15.37 -3.47 -15.92
C TRP A 167 16.05 -4.49 -16.81
N GLY A 168 15.28 -5.25 -17.61
CA GLY A 168 15.77 -6.29 -18.52
C GLY A 168 16.36 -7.53 -17.84
N VAL A 169 16.80 -7.40 -16.58
CA VAL A 169 17.38 -8.48 -15.78
C VAL A 169 17.03 -8.31 -14.30
N VAL A 170 16.80 -9.43 -13.62
CA VAL A 170 16.63 -9.51 -12.15
C VAL A 170 17.53 -10.64 -11.62
N PRO A 171 18.45 -10.38 -10.66
CA PRO A 171 18.60 -9.17 -9.86
C PRO A 171 19.02 -7.94 -10.67
N ILE A 172 18.65 -6.75 -10.16
CA ILE A 172 19.01 -5.49 -10.81
C ILE A 172 20.52 -5.31 -10.76
N VAL A 173 21.11 -4.93 -11.90
CA VAL A 173 22.55 -4.72 -12.07
C VAL A 173 22.91 -3.26 -12.31
N ARG A 174 24.17 -2.91 -12.06
CA ARG A 174 24.75 -1.57 -12.20
C ARG A 174 24.53 -1.00 -13.58
N GLU A 175 24.73 -1.81 -14.61
CA GLU A 175 24.56 -1.39 -15.99
C GLU A 175 23.13 -0.90 -16.30
N ALA A 176 22.10 -1.56 -15.76
CA ALA A 176 20.73 -1.08 -15.91
C ALA A 176 20.52 0.25 -15.15
N GLN A 177 21.08 0.38 -13.93
CA GLN A 177 21.00 1.61 -13.13
C GLN A 177 21.75 2.81 -13.72
N ASN A 178 22.72 2.57 -14.62
CA ASN A 178 23.47 3.63 -15.28
C ASN A 178 22.66 4.37 -16.34
N GLU A 179 21.52 3.83 -16.77
CA GLU A 179 20.66 4.46 -17.77
C GLU A 179 19.87 5.63 -17.15
N PRO A 180 20.09 6.88 -17.59
CA PRO A 180 19.39 8.04 -17.04
C PRO A 180 17.98 8.20 -17.63
N THR A 181 17.79 7.71 -18.85
CA THR A 181 16.57 7.84 -19.65
C THR A 181 16.37 6.57 -20.48
N LEU A 182 15.12 6.23 -20.81
CA LEU A 182 14.82 5.07 -21.65
C LEU A 182 13.60 5.38 -22.54
N GLU A 183 13.72 5.04 -23.83
CA GLU A 183 12.59 5.08 -24.75
C GLU A 183 11.78 3.78 -24.63
N PHE A 184 10.50 3.91 -24.27
CA PHE A 184 9.58 2.78 -24.19
C PHE A 184 8.92 2.51 -25.55
N PRO A 185 8.67 1.24 -25.93
CA PRO A 185 7.83 0.90 -27.06
C PRO A 185 6.46 1.57 -26.96
N ARG A 186 5.88 1.95 -28.10
CA ARG A 186 4.60 2.68 -28.14
C ARG A 186 3.47 1.88 -27.50
N GLU A 187 3.54 0.56 -27.63
CA GLU A 187 2.64 -0.42 -27.03
C GLU A 187 2.66 -0.34 -25.50
N LEU A 188 3.75 0.11 -24.87
CA LEU A 188 3.79 0.36 -23.43
C LEU A 188 3.55 1.82 -23.05
N ASP A 189 3.93 2.77 -23.90
CA ASP A 189 3.84 4.20 -23.60
C ASP A 189 2.42 4.77 -23.78
N VAL A 190 1.73 4.38 -24.85
CA VAL A 190 0.35 4.82 -25.13
C VAL A 190 -0.64 4.43 -24.03
N PRO A 191 -0.76 3.14 -23.63
CA PRO A 191 -1.68 2.77 -22.56
C PRO A 191 -1.26 3.38 -21.22
N TRP A 192 0.03 3.51 -20.93
CA TRP A 192 0.50 4.10 -19.68
C TRP A 192 0.05 5.55 -19.53
N LYS A 193 0.14 6.36 -20.58
CA LYS A 193 -0.35 7.75 -20.56
C LYS A 193 -1.85 7.85 -20.30
N VAL A 194 -2.65 6.89 -20.79
CA VAL A 194 -4.08 6.83 -20.48
C VAL A 194 -4.29 6.49 -19.00
N LEU A 195 -3.57 5.49 -18.48
CA LEU A 195 -3.64 5.07 -17.08
C LEU A 195 -3.22 6.19 -16.12
N GLN A 196 -2.16 6.93 -16.45
CA GLN A 196 -1.71 8.10 -15.71
C GLN A 196 -2.81 9.16 -15.60
N ARG A 197 -3.50 9.48 -16.71
CA ARG A 197 -4.63 10.40 -16.69
C ARG A 197 -5.82 9.86 -15.90
N ARG A 198 -6.18 8.59 -16.11
CA ARG A 198 -7.33 7.95 -15.45
C ARG A 198 -7.18 7.93 -13.93
N PHE A 199 -6.01 7.56 -13.43
CA PHE A 199 -5.77 7.46 -11.99
C PHE A 199 -5.17 8.74 -11.39
N GLY A 200 -4.92 9.76 -12.20
CA GLY A 200 -4.33 11.02 -11.77
C GLY A 200 -2.95 10.84 -11.14
N ILE A 201 -2.07 10.10 -11.80
CA ILE A 201 -0.67 9.91 -11.39
C ILE A 201 0.29 10.44 -12.45
N THR A 202 1.48 10.85 -12.05
CA THR A 202 2.53 11.35 -12.95
C THR A 202 3.75 10.46 -13.00
N SER A 203 3.89 9.46 -12.11
CA SER A 203 5.05 8.56 -12.12
C SER A 203 5.15 7.77 -13.42
N PRO A 204 6.32 7.76 -14.10
CA PRO A 204 6.59 6.89 -15.24
C PRO A 204 6.76 5.40 -14.86
N GLY A 205 7.07 5.12 -13.58
CA GLY A 205 7.31 3.79 -13.04
C GLY A 205 6.18 3.24 -12.15
N GLY A 206 5.04 3.93 -12.09
CA GLY A 206 3.91 3.51 -11.27
C GLY A 206 4.08 3.79 -9.77
N ASN A 207 3.31 3.06 -8.97
CA ASN A 207 3.18 3.26 -7.54
C ASN A 207 2.77 1.97 -6.81
N LEU A 208 2.52 2.03 -5.49
CA LEU A 208 2.05 0.86 -4.74
C LEU A 208 0.70 0.33 -5.25
N THR A 209 -0.16 1.16 -5.82
CA THR A 209 -1.43 0.70 -6.37
C THR A 209 -1.20 -0.19 -7.59
N SER A 210 -0.46 0.26 -8.60
CA SER A 210 -0.15 -0.58 -9.77
C SER A 210 0.77 -1.75 -9.43
N ASN A 211 1.80 -1.52 -8.61
CA ASN A 211 2.90 -2.47 -8.48
C ASN A 211 2.66 -3.49 -7.36
N VAL A 212 1.71 -3.23 -6.47
CA VAL A 212 1.44 -4.07 -5.30
C VAL A 212 -0.05 -4.35 -5.15
N TYR A 213 -0.86 -3.33 -4.85
CA TYR A 213 -2.27 -3.54 -4.47
C TYR A 213 -3.12 -4.16 -5.58
N ALA A 214 -3.00 -3.65 -6.81
CA ALA A 214 -3.73 -4.15 -7.97
C ALA A 214 -3.08 -5.38 -8.63
N ASN A 215 -1.92 -5.82 -8.12
CA ASN A 215 -1.27 -7.05 -8.55
C ASN A 215 -1.56 -8.22 -7.59
N CYS A 216 -2.56 -8.10 -6.73
CA CYS A 216 -3.01 -9.17 -5.86
C CYS A 216 -4.35 -9.73 -6.35
N ASP A 217 -4.50 -11.05 -6.32
CA ASP A 217 -5.78 -11.70 -6.58
C ASP A 217 -6.68 -11.74 -5.33
N PHE A 218 -7.84 -12.39 -5.44
CA PHE A 218 -8.81 -12.52 -4.34
C PHE A 218 -8.30 -13.31 -3.13
N THR A 219 -7.18 -14.03 -3.27
CA THR A 219 -6.50 -14.77 -2.19
C THR A 219 -5.30 -14.01 -1.62
N SER A 220 -5.11 -12.75 -2.01
CA SER A 220 -3.98 -11.91 -1.62
C SER A 220 -2.64 -12.52 -2.08
N ASP A 221 -2.65 -13.32 -3.15
CA ASP A 221 -1.46 -13.79 -3.84
C ASP A 221 -1.13 -12.86 -5.00
N ALA A 222 0.17 -12.65 -5.26
CA ALA A 222 0.57 -11.84 -6.40
C ALA A 222 0.19 -12.54 -7.70
N HIS A 223 -0.57 -11.87 -8.57
CA HIS A 223 -0.95 -12.38 -9.88
C HIS A 223 0.26 -12.45 -10.81
N THR A 224 1.06 -11.39 -10.79
CA THR A 224 2.30 -11.28 -11.55
C THR A 224 3.50 -11.40 -10.60
N ASP A 225 4.42 -12.34 -10.88
CA ASP A 225 5.66 -12.50 -10.12
C ASP A 225 6.88 -12.13 -10.97
N VAL A 226 7.94 -11.73 -10.28
CA VAL A 226 9.26 -11.41 -10.84
C VAL A 226 10.13 -12.67 -10.84
N ALA A 227 9.97 -13.54 -9.84
CA ALA A 227 10.84 -14.70 -9.61
C ALA A 227 10.33 -16.00 -10.25
N VAL A 228 9.58 -15.93 -11.36
CA VAL A 228 8.86 -17.08 -11.95
C VAL A 228 9.74 -18.27 -12.34
N SER A 229 11.03 -18.05 -12.61
CA SER A 229 11.99 -19.10 -12.99
C SER A 229 12.63 -19.82 -11.81
N PHE A 230 12.35 -19.42 -10.57
CA PHE A 230 12.94 -20.01 -9.38
C PHE A 230 12.07 -21.12 -8.77
N PRO A 231 12.66 -21.95 -7.88
CA PRO A 231 11.89 -22.87 -7.07
C PRO A 231 10.76 -22.17 -6.31
N SER A 232 9.66 -22.90 -6.11
CA SER A 232 8.43 -22.39 -5.46
C SER A 232 8.66 -21.73 -4.09
N LEU A 233 9.74 -22.08 -3.40
CA LEU A 233 10.15 -21.43 -2.16
C LEU A 233 10.49 -19.96 -2.39
N VAL A 234 11.28 -19.62 -3.41
CA VAL A 234 11.68 -18.22 -3.70
C VAL A 234 10.47 -17.39 -4.14
N VAL A 235 9.62 -17.97 -4.98
CA VAL A 235 8.33 -17.39 -5.40
C VAL A 235 7.45 -17.08 -4.18
N THR A 236 7.31 -18.04 -3.26
CA THR A 236 6.54 -17.82 -2.02
C THR A 236 7.09 -16.65 -1.19
N LYS A 237 8.42 -16.52 -1.06
CA LYS A 237 9.04 -15.39 -0.33
C LYS A 237 8.85 -14.05 -1.06
N SER A 238 8.92 -14.06 -2.39
CA SER A 238 8.65 -12.89 -3.23
C SER A 238 7.22 -12.37 -3.04
N ARG A 239 6.24 -13.28 -3.07
CA ARG A 239 4.81 -12.95 -2.86
C ARG A 239 4.53 -12.33 -1.50
N TRP A 240 5.26 -12.73 -0.45
CA TRP A 240 5.11 -12.13 0.87
C TRP A 240 5.39 -10.63 0.88
N ASN A 241 6.28 -10.11 0.02
CA ASN A 241 6.52 -8.68 -0.09
C ASN A 241 5.23 -7.93 -0.42
N SER A 242 4.51 -8.35 -1.46
CA SER A 242 3.25 -7.71 -1.89
C SER A 242 2.11 -7.99 -0.91
N ARG A 243 2.00 -9.24 -0.44
CA ARG A 243 0.97 -9.65 0.52
C ARG A 243 1.00 -8.84 1.81
N MET A 244 2.20 -8.55 2.34
CA MET A 244 2.33 -7.74 3.55
C MET A 244 1.68 -6.36 3.40
N PHE A 245 1.88 -5.68 2.27
CA PHE A 245 1.25 -4.37 2.03
C PHE A 245 -0.26 -4.51 1.81
N TYR A 246 -0.69 -5.50 1.02
CA TYR A 246 -2.10 -5.72 0.73
C TYR A 246 -2.91 -6.03 2.00
N GLU A 247 -2.50 -7.04 2.78
CA GLU A 247 -3.22 -7.43 3.99
C GLU A 247 -3.16 -6.35 5.08
N MET A 248 -2.09 -5.56 5.13
CA MET A 248 -1.99 -4.45 6.07
C MET A 248 -3.04 -3.36 5.76
N GLU A 249 -3.28 -3.05 4.49
CA GLU A 249 -4.35 -2.15 4.06
C GLU A 249 -5.75 -2.74 4.28
N GLU A 250 -5.95 -4.04 4.03
CA GLU A 250 -7.23 -4.73 4.29
C GLU A 250 -7.60 -4.64 5.78
N LYS A 251 -6.64 -4.91 6.67
CA LYS A 251 -6.83 -4.79 8.12
C LYS A 251 -7.02 -3.33 8.56
N ALA A 252 -6.55 -2.36 7.77
CA ALA A 252 -6.70 -0.93 8.06
C ALA A 252 -8.05 -0.36 7.61
N LEU A 253 -8.79 -0.99 6.70
CA LEU A 253 -10.06 -0.44 6.21
C LEU A 253 -11.09 -0.16 7.32
N PRO A 254 -11.35 -1.06 8.30
CA PRO A 254 -12.25 -0.74 9.39
C PRO A 254 -11.74 0.43 10.26
N MET A 255 -10.42 0.58 10.38
CA MET A 255 -9.81 1.74 11.04
C MET A 255 -10.07 3.04 10.27
N TYR A 256 -10.00 3.05 8.94
CA TYR A 256 -10.34 4.23 8.13
C TYR A 256 -11.81 4.64 8.31
N ARG A 257 -12.72 3.65 8.36
CA ARG A 257 -14.14 3.87 8.62
C ARG A 257 -14.37 4.48 10.01
N LEU A 258 -13.63 4.02 11.03
CA LEU A 258 -13.69 4.59 12.38
C LEU A 258 -13.12 6.02 12.44
N MET A 259 -12.06 6.30 11.69
CA MET A 259 -11.52 7.66 11.56
C MET A 259 -12.57 8.60 10.93
N ALA A 260 -13.18 8.19 9.83
CA ALA A 260 -14.28 8.93 9.19
C ALA A 260 -15.47 9.13 10.15
N LEU A 261 -15.88 8.06 10.86
CA LEU A 261 -16.97 8.11 11.85
C LEU A 261 -16.65 9.09 12.99
N SER A 262 -15.41 9.09 13.47
CA SER A 262 -14.98 10.01 14.54
C SER A 262 -15.05 11.47 14.10
N ILE A 263 -14.70 11.76 12.84
CA ILE A 263 -14.81 13.11 12.25
C ILE A 263 -16.28 13.53 12.14
N ALA A 264 -17.15 12.64 11.62
CA ALA A 264 -18.57 12.94 11.45
C ALA A 264 -19.27 13.15 12.81
N ARG A 265 -19.00 12.30 13.80
CA ARG A 265 -19.54 12.43 15.16
C ARG A 265 -19.03 13.67 15.89
N LEU A 266 -17.74 13.98 15.78
CA LEU A 266 -17.19 15.21 16.36
C LEU A 266 -17.87 16.43 15.76
N THR A 267 -18.07 16.44 14.43
CA THR A 267 -18.77 17.54 13.74
C THR A 267 -20.19 17.73 14.25
N SER A 268 -20.90 16.63 14.52
CA SER A 268 -22.26 16.62 15.11
C SER A 268 -22.30 16.77 16.64
N ASN A 269 -21.17 17.06 17.28
CA ASN A 269 -21.04 17.23 18.74
C ASN A 269 -21.35 15.96 19.58
N ASP A 270 -21.25 14.77 18.98
CA ASP A 270 -21.31 13.49 19.69
C ASP A 270 -19.92 13.11 20.21
N ILE A 271 -19.53 13.73 21.33
CA ILE A 271 -18.22 13.50 21.96
C ILE A 271 -18.07 12.06 22.47
N PRO A 272 -19.04 11.47 23.20
CA PRO A 272 -18.94 10.08 23.64
C PRO A 272 -18.77 9.11 22.48
N GLY A 273 -19.53 9.27 21.39
CA GLY A 273 -19.41 8.43 20.21
C GLY A 273 -18.11 8.65 19.43
N THR A 274 -17.56 9.87 19.45
CA THR A 274 -16.22 10.18 18.91
C THR A 274 -15.14 9.42 19.68
N LEU A 275 -15.17 9.49 21.02
CA LEU A 275 -14.21 8.79 21.88
C LEU A 275 -14.29 7.28 21.71
N ARG A 276 -15.50 6.70 21.63
CA ARG A 276 -15.69 5.27 21.33
C ARG A 276 -15.08 4.87 19.99
N ALA A 277 -15.30 5.67 18.94
CA ALA A 277 -14.75 5.40 17.61
C ALA A 277 -13.21 5.47 17.60
N LEU A 278 -12.63 6.48 18.24
CA LEU A 278 -11.17 6.64 18.35
C LEU A 278 -10.52 5.54 19.18
N ALA A 279 -11.15 5.12 20.28
CA ALA A 279 -10.64 4.03 21.11
C ALA A 279 -10.58 2.70 20.33
N LEU A 280 -11.61 2.41 19.53
CA LEU A 280 -11.59 1.23 18.66
C LEU A 280 -10.58 1.39 17.52
N ALA A 281 -10.47 2.56 16.90
CA ALA A 281 -9.48 2.83 15.86
C ALA A 281 -8.04 2.63 16.38
N HIS A 282 -7.75 3.09 17.60
CA HIS A 282 -6.47 2.88 18.27
C HIS A 282 -6.19 1.39 18.53
N THR A 283 -7.22 0.61 18.91
CA THR A 283 -7.09 -0.85 19.06
C THR A 283 -6.76 -1.53 17.73
N LEU A 284 -7.44 -1.15 16.65
CA LEU A 284 -7.17 -1.68 15.31
C LEU A 284 -5.80 -1.26 14.79
N LEU A 285 -5.36 -0.03 15.07
CA LEU A 285 -4.00 0.41 14.76
C LEU A 285 -2.95 -0.53 15.37
N ARG A 286 -3.14 -0.98 16.61
CA ARG A 286 -2.23 -1.97 17.23
C ARG A 286 -2.20 -3.28 16.46
N ALA A 287 -3.37 -3.77 16.03
CA ALA A 287 -3.46 -5.00 15.26
C ALA A 287 -2.77 -4.88 13.89
N VAL A 288 -3.02 -3.79 13.16
CA VAL A 288 -2.39 -3.50 11.86
C VAL A 288 -0.88 -3.43 11.97
N LEU A 289 -0.36 -2.63 12.91
CA LEU A 289 1.09 -2.47 13.12
C LEU A 289 1.77 -3.75 13.60
N ARG A 290 1.07 -4.55 14.42
CA ARG A 290 1.55 -5.85 14.88
C ARG A 290 1.60 -6.86 13.74
N PHE A 291 0.61 -6.89 12.85
CA PHE A 291 0.61 -7.78 11.69
C PHE A 291 1.89 -7.62 10.86
N PHE A 292 2.33 -6.38 10.61
CA PHE A 292 3.60 -6.13 9.92
C PHE A 292 4.77 -6.81 10.63
N TYR A 293 4.84 -6.70 11.96
CA TYR A 293 5.93 -7.26 12.73
C TYR A 293 5.90 -8.77 12.92
N ASP A 294 4.72 -9.36 13.01
CA ASP A 294 4.56 -10.81 13.14
C ASP A 294 4.93 -11.52 11.82
N ASN A 295 4.98 -10.77 10.70
CA ASN A 295 5.26 -11.26 9.36
C ASN A 295 6.56 -10.74 8.72
N LEU A 296 7.18 -9.67 9.22
CA LEU A 296 8.52 -9.25 8.81
C LEU A 296 9.59 -10.11 9.52
N LYS A 297 9.71 -11.35 9.05
CA LYS A 297 10.63 -12.39 9.54
C LYS A 297 11.13 -13.22 8.36
N ASP A 298 12.31 -13.83 8.48
CA ASP A 298 12.99 -14.51 7.37
C ASP A 298 12.17 -15.70 6.81
N GLU A 299 11.30 -16.29 7.64
CA GLU A 299 10.34 -17.34 7.24
C GLU A 299 9.31 -16.84 6.21
N ASN A 300 9.01 -15.55 6.17
CA ASN A 300 8.08 -14.97 5.21
C ASN A 300 8.84 -14.15 4.16
N LEU A 301 9.75 -13.28 4.61
CA LEU A 301 10.52 -12.37 3.77
C LEU A 301 12.01 -12.66 3.96
N SER A 302 12.57 -13.55 3.15
CA SER A 302 13.98 -13.93 3.29
C SER A 302 14.88 -12.75 2.91
N THR A 303 15.76 -12.36 3.83
CA THR A 303 16.64 -11.19 3.71
C THR A 303 17.48 -11.21 2.41
N PRO A 304 18.23 -12.29 2.07
CA PRO A 304 18.99 -12.34 0.83
C PRO A 304 18.08 -12.36 -0.41
N LEU A 305 16.98 -13.12 -0.40
CA LEU A 305 16.11 -13.21 -1.57
C LEU A 305 15.37 -11.91 -1.85
N TRP A 306 14.87 -11.24 -0.81
CA TRP A 306 14.17 -9.97 -0.92
C TRP A 306 15.05 -8.90 -1.57
N MET A 307 16.30 -8.79 -1.11
CA MET A 307 17.23 -7.79 -1.65
C MET A 307 17.63 -8.04 -3.10
N ALA A 308 17.84 -9.31 -3.48
CA ALA A 308 18.19 -9.67 -4.85
C ALA A 308 17.00 -9.49 -5.80
N TYR A 309 15.87 -10.09 -5.45
CA TYR A 309 14.83 -10.43 -6.43
C TYR A 309 13.54 -9.62 -6.28
N CYS A 310 13.32 -8.97 -5.14
CA CYS A 310 12.05 -8.28 -4.87
C CYS A 310 12.25 -6.76 -4.85
N GLN A 311 13.13 -6.27 -3.98
CA GLN A 311 13.30 -4.84 -3.71
C GLN A 311 13.75 -4.07 -4.95
N GLY A 312 14.72 -4.60 -5.69
CA GLY A 312 15.33 -3.90 -6.82
C GLY A 312 14.35 -3.66 -7.96
N PHE A 313 13.50 -4.66 -8.26
CA PHE A 313 12.54 -4.59 -9.36
C PHE A 313 11.58 -3.41 -9.23
N HIS A 314 11.20 -3.04 -8.01
CA HIS A 314 10.28 -1.92 -7.79
C HIS A 314 10.96 -0.53 -7.83
N GLY A 315 12.29 -0.46 -8.00
CA GLY A 315 12.99 0.79 -8.28
C GLY A 315 12.64 1.36 -9.67
N TRP A 316 12.92 2.64 -9.94
CA TRP A 316 12.70 3.22 -11.28
C TRP A 316 13.90 4.01 -11.82
N THR A 317 14.37 5.03 -11.11
CA THR A 317 15.61 5.80 -11.34
C THR A 317 15.68 6.60 -12.65
N LEU A 318 14.81 6.38 -13.63
CA LEU A 318 14.78 7.17 -14.87
C LEU A 318 14.25 8.57 -14.61
N ASP A 319 14.77 9.53 -15.36
CA ASP A 319 14.31 10.92 -15.38
C ASP A 319 14.34 11.59 -14.00
N GLY A 320 15.21 11.10 -13.10
CA GLY A 320 15.31 11.58 -11.72
C GLY A 320 14.13 11.19 -10.82
N VAL A 321 13.27 10.25 -11.24
CA VAL A 321 12.11 9.81 -10.48
C VAL A 321 12.42 8.54 -9.69
N ASP A 322 12.07 8.55 -8.41
CA ASP A 322 12.21 7.40 -7.52
C ASP A 322 11.19 6.29 -7.82
N GLY A 323 11.53 5.06 -7.40
CA GLY A 323 10.64 3.91 -7.52
C GLY A 323 9.62 3.81 -6.39
N VAL A 324 9.07 2.62 -6.24
CA VAL A 324 7.99 2.33 -5.28
C VAL A 324 8.58 1.81 -3.96
N SER A 325 8.38 2.54 -2.86
CA SER A 325 8.79 2.09 -1.51
C SER A 325 7.64 1.93 -0.53
N GLY A 326 7.90 1.24 0.59
CA GLY A 326 6.97 1.17 1.72
C GLY A 326 6.65 2.53 2.35
N GLY A 327 7.48 3.56 2.14
CA GLY A 327 7.16 4.94 2.54
C GLY A 327 5.97 5.55 1.76
N LEU A 328 5.51 4.89 0.70
CA LEU A 328 4.32 5.26 -0.06
C LEU A 328 3.05 4.56 0.45
N SER A 329 3.16 3.68 1.46
CA SER A 329 2.02 2.92 1.99
C SER A 329 0.89 3.84 2.43
N LEU A 330 -0.32 3.58 1.93
CA LEU A 330 -1.47 4.44 2.18
C LEU A 330 -1.81 4.50 3.68
N VAL A 331 -1.79 3.39 4.40
CA VAL A 331 -2.09 3.37 5.84
C VAL A 331 -1.17 4.27 6.65
N ILE A 332 0.12 4.32 6.31
CA ILE A 332 1.06 5.22 6.98
C ILE A 332 0.73 6.68 6.65
N ARG A 333 0.38 6.98 5.39
CA ARG A 333 -0.01 8.32 4.95
C ARG A 333 -1.34 8.78 5.57
N VAL A 334 -2.31 7.88 5.70
CA VAL A 334 -3.60 8.11 6.35
C VAL A 334 -3.37 8.44 7.82
N LEU A 335 -2.52 7.68 8.50
CA LEU A 335 -2.20 7.94 9.90
C LEU A 335 -1.51 9.29 10.09
N ASP A 336 -0.54 9.65 9.26
CA ASP A 336 0.08 10.98 9.32
C ASP A 336 -0.94 12.09 9.09
N SER A 337 -1.81 11.93 8.09
CA SER A 337 -2.81 12.94 7.73
C SER A 337 -3.88 13.09 8.81
N PHE A 338 -4.41 11.98 9.33
CA PHE A 338 -5.42 11.95 10.39
C PHE A 338 -4.89 12.48 11.73
N LEU A 339 -3.64 12.14 12.07
CA LEU A 339 -3.03 12.54 13.34
C LEU A 339 -2.36 13.93 13.27
N GLY A 340 -2.38 14.58 12.10
CA GLY A 340 -1.81 15.91 11.88
C GLY A 340 -0.28 15.94 11.94
N ILE A 341 0.41 14.86 11.56
CA ILE A 341 1.88 14.76 11.61
C ILE A 341 2.49 15.44 10.38
N ARG A 342 3.19 16.55 10.60
CA ARG A 342 3.75 17.43 9.57
C ARG A 342 5.27 17.25 9.39
N PRO A 343 5.86 17.73 8.29
CA PRO A 343 5.23 18.32 7.11
C PRO A 343 4.68 17.24 6.17
N PHE A 344 3.62 17.58 5.44
CA PHE A 344 3.10 16.74 4.37
C PHE A 344 3.94 16.93 3.09
N PRO A 345 4.06 15.91 2.21
CA PRO A 345 4.70 16.09 0.92
C PRO A 345 3.95 17.12 0.07
N SER A 346 4.64 17.74 -0.89
CA SER A 346 3.98 18.61 -1.87
C SER A 346 3.03 17.82 -2.77
N GLU A 347 2.04 18.50 -3.34
CA GLU A 347 1.09 17.89 -4.27
C GLU A 347 1.78 17.20 -5.45
N GLU A 348 2.84 17.81 -5.99
CA GLU A 348 3.64 17.27 -7.09
C GLU A 348 4.30 15.94 -6.72
N VAL A 349 4.87 15.86 -5.51
CA VAL A 349 5.52 14.63 -5.00
C VAL A 349 4.48 13.54 -4.76
N GLU A 350 3.30 13.90 -4.24
CA GLU A 350 2.22 12.92 -4.06
C GLU A 350 1.62 12.49 -5.40
N ALA A 351 1.49 13.39 -6.37
CA ALA A 351 0.97 13.09 -7.69
C ALA A 351 1.83 12.06 -8.43
N LEU A 352 3.13 11.97 -8.13
CA LEU A 352 3.97 10.90 -8.66
C LEU A 352 3.39 9.53 -8.26
N HIS A 353 3.10 9.34 -6.98
CA HIS A 353 2.95 8.00 -6.41
C HIS A 353 1.59 7.68 -5.77
N LEU A 354 0.68 8.63 -5.67
CA LEU A 354 -0.63 8.43 -5.07
C LEU A 354 -1.73 8.75 -6.09
N PRO A 355 -2.57 7.76 -6.45
CA PRO A 355 -3.77 7.99 -7.24
C PRO A 355 -4.64 9.11 -6.65
N LEU A 356 -5.37 9.81 -7.52
CA LEU A 356 -6.17 10.98 -7.16
C LEU A 356 -7.15 10.69 -6.01
N ALA A 357 -7.86 9.56 -6.04
CA ALA A 357 -8.80 9.18 -4.98
C ALA A 357 -8.10 9.02 -3.61
N GLN A 358 -6.86 8.51 -3.58
CA GLN A 358 -6.07 8.42 -2.36
C GLN A 358 -5.65 9.82 -1.88
N ARG A 359 -5.21 10.69 -2.80
CA ARG A 359 -4.85 12.08 -2.46
C ARG A 359 -6.05 12.85 -1.93
N ASN A 360 -7.23 12.70 -2.53
CA ASN A 360 -8.47 13.33 -2.08
C ASN A 360 -8.84 12.91 -0.65
N TRP A 361 -8.71 11.62 -0.33
CA TRP A 361 -8.89 11.13 1.04
C TRP A 361 -7.88 11.74 2.02
N LEU A 362 -6.60 11.71 1.68
CA LEU A 362 -5.55 12.26 2.54
C LEU A 362 -5.71 13.77 2.75
N ASN A 363 -5.99 14.53 1.69
CA ASN A 363 -6.18 15.97 1.75
C ASN A 363 -7.37 16.34 2.64
N TYR A 364 -8.48 15.62 2.54
CA TYR A 364 -9.62 15.84 3.42
C TYR A 364 -9.24 15.68 4.90
N LEU A 365 -8.49 14.63 5.25
CA LEU A 365 -8.03 14.41 6.63
C LEU A 365 -7.14 15.55 7.14
N ARG A 366 -6.24 16.05 6.28
CA ARG A 366 -5.32 17.16 6.59
C ARG A 366 -6.04 18.49 6.78
N GLU A 367 -7.02 18.75 5.92
CA GLU A 367 -7.81 19.97 5.93
C GLU A 367 -8.73 20.02 7.16
N PHE A 368 -9.39 18.90 7.47
CA PHE A 368 -10.22 18.81 8.67
C PHE A 368 -9.38 18.97 9.93
N ASP A 369 -8.23 18.28 10.02
CA ASP A 369 -7.33 18.29 11.18
C ASP A 369 -8.08 18.07 12.50
N ILE A 370 -8.53 16.83 12.73
CA ILE A 370 -9.38 16.48 13.89
C ILE A 370 -8.76 16.90 15.22
N ARG A 371 -7.42 16.88 15.31
CA ARG A 371 -6.67 17.30 16.49
C ARG A 371 -6.82 18.80 16.74
N ARG A 372 -6.65 19.63 15.71
CA ARG A 372 -6.88 21.08 15.80
C ARG A 372 -8.33 21.39 16.17
N VAL A 373 -9.29 20.76 15.48
CA VAL A 373 -10.73 20.96 15.75
C VAL A 373 -11.09 20.60 17.19
N ALA A 374 -10.60 19.48 17.71
CA ALA A 374 -10.84 19.08 19.10
C ALA A 374 -10.26 20.10 20.10
N ARG A 375 -9.02 20.60 19.87
CA ARG A 375 -8.40 21.63 20.72
C ARG A 375 -9.19 22.93 20.72
N GLU A 376 -9.60 23.41 19.56
CA GLU A 376 -10.38 24.65 19.41
C GLU A 376 -11.74 24.56 20.13
N ARG A 377 -12.32 23.36 20.22
CA ARG A 377 -13.57 23.09 20.94
C ARG A 377 -13.39 22.78 22.43
N GLY A 378 -12.15 22.70 22.92
CA GLY A 378 -11.86 22.33 24.31
C GLY A 378 -12.04 20.83 24.62
N GLU A 379 -12.15 19.99 23.60
CA GLU A 379 -12.37 18.53 23.73
C GLU A 379 -11.06 17.79 23.99
N MET A 380 -10.44 18.06 25.14
CA MET A 380 -9.10 17.57 25.46
C MET A 380 -9.02 16.04 25.57
N GLU A 381 -10.09 15.35 25.96
CA GLU A 381 -10.12 13.89 25.98
C GLU A 381 -9.93 13.28 24.58
N VAL A 382 -10.48 13.93 23.55
CA VAL A 382 -10.29 13.52 22.14
C VAL A 382 -8.82 13.69 21.75
N VAL A 383 -8.22 14.83 22.12
CA VAL A 383 -6.80 15.11 21.89
C VAL A 383 -5.92 14.05 22.54
N ASP A 384 -6.21 13.68 23.79
CA ASP A 384 -5.43 12.69 24.54
C ASP A 384 -5.44 11.31 23.87
N VAL A 385 -6.57 10.89 23.30
CA VAL A 385 -6.65 9.63 22.55
C VAL A 385 -5.81 9.71 21.26
N LEU A 386 -5.86 10.83 20.55
CA LEU A 386 -5.03 11.04 19.35
C LEU A 386 -3.53 11.05 19.68
N GLU A 387 -3.11 11.63 20.81
CA GLU A 387 -1.71 11.60 21.24
C GLU A 387 -1.21 10.19 21.57
N LYS A 388 -2.08 9.31 22.11
CA LYS A 388 -1.74 7.90 22.30
C LYS A 388 -1.48 7.19 20.97
N MET A 389 -2.29 7.47 19.94
CA MET A 389 -2.07 6.93 18.60
C MET A 389 -0.75 7.44 17.98
N VAL A 390 -0.40 8.72 18.17
CA VAL A 390 0.89 9.28 17.75
C VAL A 390 2.06 8.58 18.44
N ALA A 391 1.99 8.40 19.76
CA ALA A 391 3.02 7.70 20.51
C ALA A 391 3.23 6.27 19.99
N GLN A 392 2.15 5.56 19.68
CA GLN A 392 2.23 4.23 19.11
C GLN A 392 2.86 4.22 17.71
N LEU A 393 2.46 5.12 16.81
CA LEU A 393 3.05 5.22 15.48
C LEU A 393 4.55 5.56 15.55
N ARG A 394 4.96 6.42 16.49
CA ARG A 394 6.36 6.73 16.75
C ARG A 394 7.15 5.47 17.15
N ILE A 395 6.64 4.68 18.10
CA ILE A 395 7.26 3.42 18.51
C ILE A 395 7.41 2.48 17.31
N TRP A 396 6.35 2.37 16.49
CA TRP A 396 6.41 1.55 15.30
C TRP A 396 7.45 2.05 14.29
N ARG A 397 7.56 3.36 14.03
CA ARG A 397 8.59 3.89 13.12
C ARG A 397 10.01 3.55 13.58
N MET A 398 10.28 3.70 14.87
CA MET A 398 11.59 3.34 15.45
C MET A 398 11.89 1.84 15.33
N GLY A 399 10.89 0.99 15.58
CA GLY A 399 11.04 -0.45 15.40
C GLY A 399 11.22 -0.86 13.93
N HIS A 400 10.46 -0.24 13.02
CA HIS A 400 10.54 -0.50 11.58
C HIS A 400 11.94 -0.19 11.06
N MET A 401 12.50 0.98 11.41
CA MET A 401 13.87 1.35 11.02
C MET A 401 14.88 0.27 11.43
N ARG A 402 14.86 -0.17 12.69
CA ARG A 402 15.77 -1.21 13.18
C ARG A 402 15.60 -2.54 12.44
N ARG A 403 14.38 -2.90 12.07
CA ARG A 403 14.09 -4.15 11.36
C ARG A 403 14.46 -4.12 9.88
N MET A 404 14.54 -2.95 9.26
CA MET A 404 14.95 -2.83 7.86
C MET A 404 16.47 -2.89 7.68
N VAL A 405 17.26 -2.56 8.71
CA VAL A 405 18.74 -2.55 8.64
C VAL A 405 19.32 -3.87 8.10
N PRO A 406 18.93 -5.06 8.58
CA PRO A 406 19.45 -6.33 8.05
C PRO A 406 19.14 -6.54 6.57
N TYR A 407 17.98 -6.05 6.11
CA TYR A 407 17.60 -6.12 4.71
C TYR A 407 18.47 -5.18 3.88
N GLU A 408 18.60 -3.91 4.27
CA GLU A 408 19.37 -2.93 3.50
C GLU A 408 20.89 -3.16 3.55
N GLY A 409 21.38 -3.91 4.54
CA GLY A 409 22.80 -4.22 4.74
C GLY A 409 23.35 -5.37 3.87
N VAL A 410 22.51 -6.07 3.09
CA VAL A 410 22.98 -7.17 2.23
C VAL A 410 23.85 -6.63 1.10
N ALA A 411 25.11 -7.08 1.05
CA ALA A 411 26.04 -6.71 -0.02
C ALA A 411 25.57 -7.20 -1.40
N ARG A 412 25.63 -6.30 -2.38
CA ARG A 412 25.22 -6.55 -3.78
C ARG A 412 26.23 -5.93 -4.76
N PRO A 413 27.40 -6.55 -4.96
CA PRO A 413 28.47 -6.00 -5.81
C PRO A 413 28.06 -5.81 -7.29
N GLU A 414 27.03 -6.51 -7.74
CA GLU A 414 26.47 -6.41 -9.09
C GLU A 414 25.76 -5.07 -9.36
N ARG A 415 25.44 -4.27 -8.33
CA ARG A 415 24.65 -3.03 -8.46
C ARG A 415 25.14 -1.92 -7.54
N LYS A 416 24.79 -0.69 -7.89
CA LYS A 416 24.88 0.47 -6.98
C LYS A 416 23.87 0.31 -5.85
N LYS A 417 24.21 0.86 -4.68
CA LYS A 417 23.29 0.92 -3.54
C LYS A 417 21.99 1.60 -3.95
N MET A 418 20.88 0.91 -3.74
CA MET A 418 19.55 1.43 -4.01
C MET A 418 18.57 0.93 -2.97
N THR A 419 17.56 1.75 -2.67
CA THR A 419 16.33 1.28 -2.02
C THR A 419 15.18 1.44 -3.00
N ALA A 420 14.03 0.84 -2.72
CA ALA A 420 12.95 0.80 -3.72
C ALA A 420 12.39 2.20 -4.01
N GLY A 421 12.55 3.16 -3.09
CA GLY A 421 12.09 4.55 -3.24
C GLY A 421 13.16 5.62 -3.09
N LYS A 422 14.45 5.24 -3.15
CA LYS A 422 15.57 6.18 -3.37
C LYS A 422 16.57 5.54 -4.31
N SER A 423 16.69 6.17 -5.47
CA SER A 423 17.52 5.78 -6.60
C SER A 423 18.98 6.10 -6.32
N VAL A 424 19.88 5.13 -6.62
CA VAL A 424 21.35 5.22 -6.61
C VAL A 424 21.89 6.24 -5.61
N VAL A 425 22.22 5.78 -4.40
CA VAL A 425 23.02 6.61 -3.49
C VAL A 425 24.40 6.74 -4.15
N ALA A 426 24.71 7.90 -4.73
CA ALA A 426 26.03 8.13 -5.30
C ALA A 426 27.08 7.88 -4.21
N ASP A 427 28.11 7.08 -4.53
CA ASP A 427 29.22 6.82 -3.59
C ASP A 427 29.92 8.15 -3.19
N GLU A 428 29.76 9.21 -3.98
CA GLU A 428 30.31 10.56 -3.75
C GLU A 428 29.42 11.49 -2.89
N VAL A 429 28.14 11.15 -2.63
CA VAL A 429 27.26 11.99 -1.77
C VAL A 429 27.50 11.74 -0.27
N LEU A 430 28.58 11.03 0.08
CA LEU A 430 29.16 11.12 1.41
C LEU A 430 30.08 12.34 1.61
N ASP A 431 30.49 13.06 0.55
CA ASP A 431 31.39 14.22 0.70
C ASP A 431 30.65 15.57 0.90
N GLY A 432 29.31 15.55 0.90
CA GLY A 432 28.44 16.61 1.42
C GLY A 432 28.01 16.41 2.87
N TYR A 433 28.22 15.21 3.42
CA TYR A 433 28.15 14.90 4.84
C TYR A 433 29.58 14.98 5.44
N GLY A 434 30.19 16.18 5.42
CA GLY A 434 31.40 16.50 6.22
C GLY A 434 32.62 15.57 6.07
N LYS A 435 33.34 15.72 4.94
CA LYS A 435 34.69 15.23 4.59
C LYS A 435 35.60 14.63 5.68
N GLY A 436 36.22 13.51 5.31
CA GLY A 436 37.51 13.08 5.83
C GLY A 436 38.04 11.78 5.22
N ARG A 437 38.82 11.91 4.13
CA ARG A 437 39.90 11.03 3.64
C ARG A 437 39.75 9.51 3.84
N ALA A 438 39.75 8.81 2.71
CA ALA A 438 39.93 7.37 2.59
C ALA A 438 40.99 6.80 3.55
N GLU A 439 40.55 5.95 4.47
CA GLU A 439 41.30 4.79 4.95
C GLU A 439 40.36 3.58 4.94
N GLU A 440 40.98 2.44 4.66
CA GLU A 440 40.40 1.17 4.26
C GLU A 440 39.43 0.58 5.29
N GLY A 441 38.32 0.02 4.80
CA GLY A 441 37.56 -1.04 5.47
C GLY A 441 36.85 -0.65 6.76
N LEU A 442 35.54 -0.46 6.69
CA LEU A 442 34.51 -0.91 7.65
C LEU A 442 33.16 -0.31 7.21
N ALA A 443 32.09 -1.09 7.41
CA ALA A 443 30.71 -0.67 7.14
C ALA A 443 30.38 0.66 7.86
N PRO A 444 29.50 1.51 7.31
CA PRO A 444 29.12 2.75 8.00
C PRO A 444 28.51 2.41 9.36
N GLU A 445 29.01 3.06 10.41
CA GLU A 445 28.55 2.83 11.78
C GLU A 445 27.04 3.05 11.90
N GLU A 446 26.39 2.00 12.41
CA GLU A 446 24.97 1.80 12.73
C GLU A 446 24.27 3.04 13.34
N ASP A 447 25.04 3.85 14.07
CA ASP A 447 24.55 5.03 14.77
C ASP A 447 24.30 6.23 13.86
N ALA A 448 25.05 6.43 12.78
CA ALA A 448 24.94 7.66 11.97
C ALA A 448 23.62 7.74 11.19
N MET A 449 23.17 6.63 10.60
CA MET A 449 21.89 6.56 9.88
C MET A 449 20.70 6.64 10.84
N VAL A 450 20.80 5.98 11.99
CA VAL A 450 19.78 6.00 13.04
C VAL A 450 19.64 7.40 13.63
N GLU A 451 20.75 8.10 13.89
CA GLU A 451 20.73 9.48 14.38
C GLU A 451 20.20 10.46 13.33
N HIS A 452 20.50 10.29 12.05
CA HIS A 452 19.94 11.15 10.99
C HIS A 452 18.42 10.98 10.84
N LEU A 453 17.91 9.75 10.87
CA LEU A 453 16.46 9.50 10.78
C LEU A 453 15.73 9.88 12.07
N LYS A 454 16.36 9.73 13.24
CA LYS A 454 15.88 10.32 14.50
C LYS A 454 15.82 11.83 14.41
N ALA A 455 16.81 12.49 13.82
CA ALA A 455 16.82 13.94 13.61
C ALA A 455 15.69 14.38 12.66
N GLN A 456 15.48 13.67 11.54
CA GLN A 456 14.35 13.93 10.65
C GLN A 456 13.00 13.72 11.36
N LEU A 457 12.85 12.63 12.12
CA LEU A 457 11.62 12.38 12.88
C LEU A 457 11.41 13.43 13.97
N ALA A 458 12.47 13.83 14.68
CA ALA A 458 12.43 14.88 15.70
C ALA A 458 12.09 16.24 15.09
N GLN A 459 12.64 16.56 13.92
CA GLN A 459 12.31 17.76 13.16
C GLN A 459 10.83 17.77 12.76
N ARG A 460 10.33 16.67 12.17
CA ARG A 460 8.91 16.53 11.80
C ARG A 460 7.98 16.66 13.02
N LEU A 461 8.37 16.07 14.15
CA LEU A 461 7.63 16.18 15.40
C LEU A 461 7.68 17.59 16.01
N ALA A 462 8.80 18.32 15.84
CA ALA A 462 8.92 19.70 16.28
C ALA A 462 8.07 20.66 15.43
N GLU A 463 7.92 20.37 14.14
CA GLU A 463 7.04 21.10 13.19
C GLU A 463 5.55 20.76 13.36
N THR A 464 5.22 19.80 14.24
CA THR A 464 3.84 19.36 14.56
C THR A 464 3.30 19.99 15.87
N ARG A 465 4.08 20.82 16.54
CA ARG A 465 3.63 21.66 17.68
C ARG A 465 3.15 23.01 17.17
#